data_AF-A0A3D4CI51-F1
#
_entry.id   AF-A0A3D4CI51-F1
#
_cell.length_a   1.000
_cell.length_b   1.000
_cell.length_c   1.000
_cell.angle_alpha   90.00
_cell.angle_beta   90.00
_cell.angle_gamma   90.00
#
_symmetry.space_group_name_H-M   'P 1'
#
loop_
_entity.id
_entity.type
_entity.pdbx_description
1 polymer ?
#
loop_
_entity_poly.entity_id
_entity_poly.type
_entity_poly.pdbx_seq_one_letter_code
_entity_poly.pdbx_strand_id
1 'polypeptide(L)'
;ITLNYLEKHLNNHLIFRAMPNLPAKNGLGMTVFTTNSNYTGEQLFVMHNLLNTTGKTLYVEDEEKIDAATAISGSGPAYVFYFMQSMIEKAMEFGFSKSEAELMVKQTFLGSVQLYINSEFSCEEWIQKVSSKDGTTEAAFDYFNQN
;
A
#
# COMPACT_ATOMS: atom_id res chain seq x y z
N ILE A 1 -11.10 -17.66 -2.34
CA ILE A 1 -11.57 -18.51 -1.22
C ILE A 1 -12.29 -17.58 -0.26
N THR A 2 -13.57 -17.82 0.03
CA THR A 2 -14.40 -16.97 0.90
C THR A 2 -14.55 -17.56 2.30
N LEU A 3 -15.01 -16.78 3.27
CA LEU A 3 -15.33 -17.25 4.63
C LEU A 3 -16.37 -18.36 4.57
N ASN A 4 -17.45 -18.19 3.80
CA ASN A 4 -18.48 -19.22 3.62
C ASN A 4 -17.89 -20.53 3.07
N TYR A 5 -16.95 -20.45 2.12
CA TYR A 5 -16.25 -21.63 1.64
C TYR A 5 -15.44 -22.29 2.77
N LEU A 6 -14.71 -21.51 3.57
CA LEU A 6 -13.91 -22.03 4.68
C LEU A 6 -14.80 -22.65 5.77
N GLU A 7 -15.90 -22.01 6.15
CA GLU A 7 -16.86 -22.51 7.15
C GLU A 7 -17.45 -23.86 6.75
N LYS A 8 -17.83 -24.02 5.47
CA LYS A 8 -18.34 -25.29 4.94
C LYS A 8 -17.36 -26.45 5.06
N HIS A 9 -16.06 -26.18 5.03
CA HIS A 9 -15.02 -27.21 5.02
C HIS A 9 -14.27 -27.36 6.36
N LEU A 10 -14.36 -26.36 7.23
CA LEU A 10 -13.66 -26.30 8.52
C LEU A 10 -14.62 -26.43 9.71
N ASN A 11 -15.91 -26.75 9.50
CA ASN A 11 -16.91 -26.85 10.58
C ASN A 11 -17.03 -25.54 11.39
N ASN A 12 -17.60 -25.60 12.61
CA ASN A 12 -17.84 -24.45 13.50
C ASN A 12 -16.56 -23.84 14.12
N HIS A 13 -15.45 -23.80 13.40
CA HIS A 13 -14.24 -23.11 13.86
C HIS A 13 -14.36 -21.59 13.71
N LEU A 14 -13.64 -20.89 14.57
CA LEU A 14 -13.38 -19.46 14.41
C LEU A 14 -12.34 -19.29 13.30
N ILE A 15 -12.71 -18.53 12.26
CA ILE A 15 -11.92 -18.39 11.04
C ILE A 15 -11.61 -16.91 10.82
N PHE A 16 -10.33 -16.58 10.79
CA PHE A 16 -9.84 -15.29 10.33
C PHE A 16 -9.30 -15.41 8.91
N ARG A 17 -9.85 -14.63 7.97
CA ARG A 17 -9.31 -14.52 6.61
C ARG A 17 -8.50 -13.24 6.55
N ALA A 18 -7.22 -13.35 6.18
CA ALA A 18 -6.31 -12.22 6.05
C ALA A 18 -5.71 -12.16 4.65
N MET A 19 -5.50 -10.93 4.16
CA MET A 19 -4.86 -10.64 2.89
C MET A 19 -3.65 -9.72 3.13
N PRO A 20 -2.47 -10.30 3.41
CA PRO A 20 -1.23 -9.55 3.52
C PRO A 20 -0.71 -9.16 2.12
N ASN A 21 0.28 -8.27 2.08
CA ASN A 21 1.01 -7.95 0.86
C ASN A 21 2.52 -8.19 1.00
N LEU A 22 3.25 -8.01 -0.11
CA LEU A 22 4.67 -8.36 -0.22
C LEU A 22 5.56 -7.77 0.89
N PRO A 23 5.41 -6.49 1.31
CA PRO A 23 6.22 -5.89 2.39
C PRO A 23 6.06 -6.52 3.78
N ALA A 24 5.06 -7.39 4.00
CA ALA A 24 4.83 -8.06 5.29
C ALA A 24 6.06 -8.85 5.78
N LYS A 25 6.88 -9.39 4.85
CA LYS A 25 8.13 -10.10 5.18
C LYS A 25 9.15 -9.24 5.93
N ASN A 26 9.05 -7.93 5.81
CA ASN A 26 9.98 -6.97 6.41
C ASN A 26 9.32 -6.14 7.53
N GLY A 27 8.14 -6.54 8.01
CA GLY A 27 7.40 -5.78 9.03
C GLY A 27 6.78 -4.47 8.53
N LEU A 28 6.71 -4.26 7.21
CA LEU A 28 6.15 -3.06 6.58
C LEU A 28 4.89 -3.38 5.75
N GLY A 29 4.26 -4.53 6.03
CA GLY A 29 3.07 -4.98 5.32
C GLY A 29 1.83 -4.17 5.63
N MET A 30 0.85 -4.31 4.75
CA MET A 30 -0.55 -3.99 5.02
C MET A 30 -1.35 -5.28 4.92
N THR A 31 -2.04 -5.64 6.00
CA THR A 31 -2.89 -6.83 6.06
C THR A 31 -4.32 -6.41 6.32
N VAL A 32 -5.20 -6.63 5.34
CA VAL A 32 -6.65 -6.46 5.56
C VAL A 32 -7.23 -7.82 5.95
N PHE A 33 -8.03 -7.86 7.02
CA PHE A 33 -8.58 -9.12 7.51
C PHE A 33 -10.00 -8.99 8.01
N THR A 34 -10.70 -10.12 8.00
CA THR A 34 -12.08 -10.28 8.47
C THR A 34 -12.23 -11.63 9.19
N THR A 35 -13.37 -11.87 9.81
CA THR A 35 -13.65 -13.09 10.58
C THR A 35 -15.11 -13.50 10.46
N ASN A 36 -15.41 -14.77 10.68
CA ASN A 36 -16.79 -15.22 10.81
C ASN A 36 -17.45 -14.84 12.15
N SER A 37 -18.78 -14.92 12.24
CA SER A 37 -19.64 -14.30 13.26
C SER A 37 -19.49 -14.79 14.72
N ASN A 38 -18.50 -15.63 15.03
CA ASN A 38 -18.39 -16.35 16.31
C ASN A 38 -17.08 -16.00 17.06
N TYR A 39 -16.76 -14.71 17.20
CA TYR A 39 -15.55 -14.25 17.91
C TYR A 39 -15.88 -13.43 19.16
N THR A 40 -14.99 -13.50 20.14
CA THR A 40 -14.95 -12.55 21.26
C THR A 40 -14.07 -11.36 20.92
N GLY A 41 -14.27 -10.23 21.61
CA GLY A 41 -13.40 -9.07 21.46
C GLY A 41 -11.92 -9.38 21.77
N GLU A 42 -11.68 -10.27 22.73
CA GLU A 42 -10.33 -10.75 23.06
C GLU A 42 -9.68 -11.52 21.90
N GLN A 43 -10.42 -12.42 21.26
CA GLN A 43 -9.91 -13.17 20.10
C GLN A 43 -9.58 -12.25 18.93
N LEU A 44 -10.44 -11.26 18.66
CA LEU A 44 -10.18 -10.25 17.63
C LEU A 44 -8.94 -9.43 17.97
N PHE A 45 -8.78 -9.02 19.23
CA PHE A 45 -7.61 -8.26 19.70
C PHE A 45 -6.31 -9.06 19.57
N VAL A 46 -6.30 -10.34 19.96
CA VAL A 46 -5.14 -11.22 19.81
C VAL A 46 -4.76 -11.36 18.33
N MET A 47 -5.73 -11.59 17.45
CA MET A 47 -5.46 -11.71 16.02
C MET A 47 -4.94 -10.40 15.42
N HIS A 48 -5.55 -9.27 15.79
CA HIS A 48 -5.11 -7.95 15.35
C HIS A 48 -3.65 -7.68 15.73
N ASN A 49 -3.25 -8.01 16.97
CA ASN A 49 -1.87 -7.85 17.41
C ASN A 49 -0.91 -8.81 16.72
N LEU A 50 -1.32 -10.06 16.50
CA LEU A 50 -0.52 -11.04 15.77
C LEU A 50 -0.21 -10.53 14.36
N LEU A 51 -1.23 -10.08 13.62
CA LEU A 51 -1.05 -9.61 12.25
C LEU A 51 -0.24 -8.30 12.20
N ASN A 52 -0.35 -7.41 13.19
CA ASN A 52 0.47 -6.19 13.30
C ASN A 52 1.97 -6.45 13.51
N THR A 53 2.38 -7.66 13.89
CA THR A 53 3.82 -8.00 13.92
C THR A 53 4.47 -7.94 12.53
N THR A 54 3.66 -8.00 11.47
CA THR A 54 4.10 -7.96 10.07
C THR A 54 3.92 -6.59 9.40
N GLY A 55 3.43 -5.59 10.14
CA GLY A 55 3.19 -4.24 9.63
C GLY A 55 1.92 -3.62 10.22
N LYS A 56 1.08 -3.05 9.36
CA LYS A 56 -0.21 -2.47 9.75
C LYS A 56 -1.35 -3.39 9.34
N THR A 57 -2.40 -3.41 10.16
CA THR A 57 -3.61 -4.18 9.87
C THR A 57 -4.85 -3.34 9.83
N LEU A 58 -5.78 -3.73 8.97
CA LEU A 58 -7.12 -3.15 8.90
C LEU A 58 -8.15 -4.27 9.04
N TYR A 59 -8.99 -4.19 10.06
CA TYR A 59 -10.16 -5.04 10.18
C TYR A 59 -11.30 -4.49 9.33
N VAL A 60 -11.98 -5.38 8.59
CA VAL A 60 -13.19 -5.06 7.84
C VAL A 60 -14.29 -6.07 8.19
N GLU A 61 -15.49 -5.58 8.44
CA GLU A 61 -16.65 -6.45 8.69
C GLU A 61 -17.14 -7.14 7.41
N ASP A 62 -17.09 -6.41 6.30
CA ASP A 62 -17.53 -6.88 5.00
C ASP A 62 -16.38 -7.61 4.29
N GLU A 63 -16.58 -8.90 4.04
CA GLU A 63 -15.61 -9.74 3.34
C GLU A 63 -15.30 -9.23 1.92
N GLU A 64 -16.24 -8.57 1.23
CA GLU A 64 -16.01 -8.04 -0.12
C GLU A 64 -14.89 -6.98 -0.14
N LYS A 65 -14.67 -6.30 1.00
CA LYS A 65 -13.57 -5.34 1.15
C LYS A 65 -12.19 -6.01 1.19
N ILE A 66 -12.09 -7.31 1.45
CA ILE A 66 -10.83 -8.07 1.35
C ILE A 66 -10.38 -8.17 -0.11
N ASP A 67 -11.32 -8.42 -1.02
CA ASP A 67 -11.02 -8.53 -2.44
C ASP A 67 -10.68 -7.14 -3.01
N ALA A 68 -11.41 -6.10 -2.62
CA ALA A 68 -11.05 -4.71 -2.94
C ALA A 68 -9.67 -4.31 -2.39
N ALA A 69 -9.34 -4.72 -1.16
CA ALA A 69 -8.02 -4.49 -0.58
C ALA A 69 -6.91 -5.19 -1.38
N THR A 70 -7.18 -6.34 -2.00
CA THR A 70 -6.20 -7.02 -2.87
C THR A 70 -5.80 -6.14 -4.05
N ALA A 71 -6.76 -5.46 -4.68
CA ALA A 71 -6.50 -4.57 -5.80
C ALA A 71 -5.61 -3.37 -5.41
N ILE A 72 -5.71 -2.90 -4.17
CA ILE A 72 -4.97 -1.75 -3.65
C ILE A 72 -3.67 -2.16 -2.96
N SER A 73 -3.71 -2.95 -1.89
CA SER A 73 -2.54 -3.30 -1.08
C SER A 73 -1.80 -4.54 -1.59
N GLY A 74 -2.52 -5.52 -2.14
CA GLY A 74 -1.94 -6.76 -2.68
C GLY A 74 -1.12 -6.51 -3.94
N SER A 75 -1.74 -5.85 -4.92
CA SER A 75 -1.10 -5.42 -6.17
C SER A 75 -0.30 -4.11 -6.02
N GLY A 76 -0.58 -3.31 -5.00
CA GLY A 76 0.03 -2.00 -4.77
C GLY A 76 1.55 -1.91 -4.91
N PRO A 77 2.34 -2.85 -4.34
CA PRO A 77 3.78 -2.86 -4.52
C PRO A 77 4.22 -2.89 -5.99
N ALA A 78 3.47 -3.57 -6.86
CA ALA A 78 3.80 -3.60 -8.28
C ALA A 78 3.66 -2.22 -8.93
N TYR A 79 2.63 -1.44 -8.57
CA TYR A 79 2.46 -0.07 -9.07
C TYR A 79 3.62 0.82 -8.59
N VAL A 80 3.99 0.72 -7.31
CA VAL A 80 5.13 1.47 -6.75
C VAL A 80 6.41 1.13 -7.50
N PHE A 81 6.72 -0.16 -7.69
CA PHE A 81 7.93 -0.57 -8.42
C PHE A 81 7.89 -0.15 -9.89
N TYR A 82 6.72 -0.16 -10.53
CA TYR A 82 6.57 0.32 -11.90
C TYR A 82 6.90 1.81 -12.02
N PHE A 83 6.35 2.67 -11.14
CA PHE A 83 6.69 4.10 -11.16
C PHE A 83 8.16 4.35 -10.85
N MET A 84 8.73 3.65 -9.86
CA MET A 84 10.15 3.75 -9.55
C MET A 84 11.02 3.36 -10.75
N GLN A 85 10.70 2.25 -11.43
CA GLN A 85 11.42 1.79 -12.61
C GLN A 85 11.39 2.83 -13.73
N SER A 86 10.21 3.39 -14.04
CA SER A 86 10.07 4.44 -15.06
C SER A 86 10.88 5.70 -14.74
N MET A 87 10.93 6.11 -13.46
CA MET A 87 11.76 7.24 -13.05
C MET A 87 13.27 6.95 -13.13
N ILE A 88 13.69 5.72 -12.80
CA ILE A 88 15.08 5.29 -12.93
C ILE A 88 15.51 5.32 -14.39
N GLU A 89 14.69 4.76 -15.29
CA GLU A 89 14.94 4.77 -16.74
C GLU A 89 15.06 6.20 -17.26
N LYS A 90 14.16 7.09 -16.85
CA LYS A 90 14.21 8.49 -17.27
C LYS A 90 15.44 9.23 -16.76
N ALA A 91 15.85 8.98 -15.52
CA ALA A 91 17.09 9.55 -14.98
C ALA A 91 18.32 9.06 -15.77
N MET A 92 18.35 7.78 -16.17
CA MET A 92 19.42 7.26 -17.00
C MET A 92 19.48 7.94 -18.39
N GLU A 93 18.32 8.27 -18.99
CA GLU A 93 18.28 9.06 -20.24
C GLU A 93 18.88 10.46 -20.08
N PHE A 94 18.82 11.05 -18.89
CA PHE A 94 19.46 12.33 -18.57
C PHE A 94 20.97 12.21 -18.29
N GLY A 95 21.54 11.01 -18.40
CA GLY A 95 22.98 10.78 -18.27
C GLY A 95 23.45 10.33 -16.88
N PHE A 96 22.53 10.09 -15.94
CA PHE A 96 22.89 9.51 -14.64
C PHE A 96 23.24 8.03 -14.78
N SER A 97 24.22 7.56 -14.00
CA SER A 97 24.47 6.12 -13.87
C SER A 97 23.27 5.42 -13.23
N LYS A 98 23.14 4.11 -13.48
CA LYS A 98 22.09 3.29 -12.85
C LYS A 98 22.09 3.40 -11.31
N SER A 99 23.28 3.43 -10.70
CA SER A 99 23.41 3.57 -9.24
C SER A 99 22.94 4.92 -8.73
N GLU A 100 23.24 6.00 -9.45
CA GLU A 100 22.78 7.35 -9.08
C GLU A 100 21.25 7.46 -9.27
N ALA A 101 20.73 6.98 -10.40
CA ALA A 101 19.30 6.95 -10.68
C ALA A 101 18.52 6.16 -9.61
N GLU A 102 18.97 4.96 -9.26
CA GLU A 102 18.37 4.16 -8.20
C GLU A 102 18.42 4.87 -6.84
N LEU A 103 19.55 5.48 -6.48
CA LEU A 103 19.71 6.21 -5.22
C LEU A 103 18.71 7.37 -5.13
N MET A 104 18.66 8.21 -6.17
CA MET A 104 17.74 9.35 -6.23
C MET A 104 16.29 8.88 -6.09
N VAL A 105 15.86 7.91 -6.91
CA VAL A 105 14.47 7.47 -6.92
C VAL A 105 14.06 6.79 -5.61
N LYS A 106 14.91 5.92 -5.04
CA LYS A 106 14.64 5.30 -3.73
C LYS A 106 14.47 6.36 -2.64
N GLN A 107 15.36 7.35 -2.60
CA GLN A 107 15.31 8.42 -1.60
C GLN A 107 14.10 9.34 -1.79
N THR A 108 13.73 9.65 -3.04
CA THR A 108 12.52 10.45 -3.36
C THR A 108 11.27 9.76 -2.87
N PHE A 109 11.05 8.48 -3.21
CA PHE A 109 9.87 7.74 -2.74
C PHE A 109 9.81 7.64 -1.23
N LEU A 110 10.93 7.28 -0.59
CA LEU A 110 10.99 7.17 0.87
C LEU A 110 10.67 8.51 1.54
N GLY A 111 11.31 9.60 1.10
CA GLY A 111 11.11 10.94 1.64
C GLY A 111 9.68 11.44 1.47
N SER A 112 9.10 11.28 0.27
CA SER A 112 7.72 11.69 -0.01
C SER A 112 6.69 10.94 0.85
N VAL A 113 6.85 9.62 1.00
CA VAL A 113 5.96 8.83 1.86
C VAL A 113 6.10 9.22 3.33
N GLN A 114 7.34 9.45 3.80
CA GLN A 114 7.59 9.90 5.18
C GLN A 114 7.00 11.28 5.44
N LEU A 115 7.07 12.21 4.49
CA LEU A 115 6.42 13.52 4.62
C LEU A 115 4.90 13.37 4.77
N TYR A 116 4.27 12.56 3.93
CA TYR A 116 2.83 12.33 4.00
C TYR A 116 2.42 11.71 5.34
N ILE A 117 3.12 10.66 5.79
CA ILE A 117 2.84 9.97 7.07
C ILE A 117 2.94 10.94 8.27
N ASN A 118 3.87 11.88 8.25
CA ASN A 118 4.15 12.79 9.36
C ASN A 118 3.45 14.16 9.22
N SER A 119 2.43 14.26 8.37
CA SER A 119 1.72 15.52 8.10
C SER A 119 0.21 15.34 8.12
N GLU A 120 -0.51 16.46 8.23
CA GLU A 120 -1.96 16.51 8.06
C GLU A 120 -2.37 16.86 6.62
N PHE A 121 -1.39 17.10 5.73
CA PHE A 121 -1.67 17.46 4.34
C PHE A 121 -2.08 16.24 3.52
N SER A 122 -3.11 16.42 2.71
CA SER A 122 -3.50 15.49 1.65
C SER A 122 -2.41 15.39 0.57
N CYS A 123 -2.47 14.34 -0.25
CA CYS A 123 -1.59 14.19 -1.41
C CYS A 123 -1.69 15.39 -2.36
N GLU A 124 -2.89 15.94 -2.58
CA GLU A 124 -3.12 17.10 -3.44
C GLU A 124 -2.42 18.35 -2.90
N GLU A 125 -2.50 18.60 -1.59
CA GLU A 125 -1.80 19.73 -0.97
C GLU A 125 -0.28 19.56 -1.06
N TRP A 126 0.24 18.35 -0.88
CA TRP A 126 1.67 18.09 -1.07
C TRP A 126 2.11 18.34 -2.52
N ILE A 127 1.31 17.89 -3.48
CA ILE A 127 1.52 18.14 -4.90
C ILE A 127 1.58 19.64 -5.18
N GLN A 128 0.61 20.41 -4.69
CA GLN A 128 0.57 21.86 -4.86
C GLN A 128 1.80 22.54 -4.23
N LYS A 129 2.26 22.07 -3.07
CA LYS A 129 3.45 22.64 -2.39
C LYS A 129 4.76 22.42 -3.16
N VAL A 130 4.89 21.32 -3.90
CA VAL A 130 6.10 21.01 -4.69
C VAL A 130 5.97 21.41 -6.16
N SER A 131 4.78 21.84 -6.59
CA SER A 131 4.52 22.38 -7.92
C SER A 131 4.70 23.90 -7.89
N SER A 132 5.85 24.39 -8.34
CA SER A 132 6.03 25.82 -8.59
C SER A 132 5.23 26.24 -9.82
N LYS A 133 4.53 27.39 -9.75
CA LYS A 133 3.96 28.06 -10.94
C LYS A 133 5.07 28.23 -12.00
N ASP A 134 4.77 27.85 -13.24
CA ASP A 134 5.70 27.83 -14.40
C ASP A 134 6.84 26.79 -14.30
N GLY A 135 6.71 25.78 -13.45
CA GLY A 135 7.72 24.72 -13.22
C GLY A 135 7.45 23.40 -13.98
N THR A 136 8.47 22.54 -14.06
CA THR A 136 8.40 21.22 -14.72
C THR A 136 7.36 20.26 -14.11
N THR A 137 6.92 20.52 -12.87
CA THR A 137 5.91 19.72 -12.18
C THR A 137 4.50 19.93 -12.75
N GLU A 138 4.13 21.16 -13.12
CA GLU A 138 2.82 21.48 -13.69
C GLU A 138 2.62 20.79 -15.05
N ALA A 139 3.67 20.79 -15.89
CA ALA A 139 3.69 20.08 -17.17
C ALA A 139 3.53 18.55 -17.04
N ALA A 140 4.03 17.95 -15.94
CA ALA A 140 3.84 16.52 -15.69
C ALA A 140 2.38 16.20 -15.30
N PHE A 141 1.73 17.07 -14.51
CA PHE A 141 0.31 16.89 -14.14
C PHE A 141 -0.64 17.13 -15.31
N ASP A 142 -0.35 18.10 -16.17
CA ASP A 142 -1.13 18.31 -17.40
C ASP A 142 -1.14 17.06 -18.28
N TYR A 143 -0.01 16.35 -18.38
CA TYR A 143 0.08 15.09 -19.13
C TYR A 143 -0.77 13.97 -18.49
N PHE A 144 -0.76 13.84 -17.16
CA PHE A 144 -1.55 12.83 -16.46
C PHE A 144 -3.06 13.12 -16.49
N ASN A 145 -3.47 14.40 -16.50
CA ASN A 145 -4.88 14.78 -16.53
C ASN A 145 -5.50 14.74 -17.93
N GLN A 146 -4.69 14.61 -18.99
CA GLN A 146 -5.15 14.53 -20.39
C GLN A 146 -5.40 13.09 -20.87
N ASN A 147 -5.14 12.08 -20.05
CA ASN A 147 -5.31 10.65 -20.35
C ASN A 147 -6.09 9.92 -19.25
#